data_AF-P82726-F1
#
_entry.id   AF-P82726-F1
#
_cell.length_a   1.000
_cell.length_b   1.000
_cell.length_c   1.000
_cell.angle_alpha   90.00
_cell.angle_beta   90.00
_cell.angle_gamma   90.00
#
_symmetry.space_group_name_H-M   'P 1'
#
loop_
_entity.id
_entity.type
_entity.pdbx_description
1 polymer ?
#
loop_
_entity_poly.entity_id
_entity_poly.type
_entity_poly.pdbx_seq_one_letter_code
_entity_poly.pdbx_strand_id
1 'polypeptide(L)'
;MKKASQLSTTILTIFIVLAIGMMVKGTVGKQRLCIKVLTNASHVSKGASTCDSKLCTSLCEKISPQGVSFCKPIATTGQSKKGNPVCNCRYWCRSDGTPHTT
;
A
#
# COMPACT_ATOMS: atom_id res chain seq x y z
N MET A 1 27.37 17.58 -50.45
CA MET A 1 26.20 17.77 -49.54
C MET A 1 25.77 16.41 -48.99
N LYS A 2 26.23 16.03 -47.79
CA LYS A 2 25.83 14.79 -47.08
C LYS A 2 25.87 15.07 -45.59
N LYS A 3 24.80 15.64 -44.99
CA LYS A 3 24.74 15.89 -43.53
C LYS A 3 23.33 16.18 -42.98
N ALA A 4 22.26 15.94 -43.74
CA ALA A 4 20.89 16.15 -43.24
C ALA A 4 20.34 14.92 -42.49
N SER A 5 20.64 13.70 -42.94
CA SER A 5 20.07 12.47 -42.34
C SER A 5 20.52 12.20 -40.90
N GLN A 6 21.73 12.61 -40.52
CA GLN A 6 22.28 12.28 -39.20
C GLN A 6 21.63 13.09 -38.06
N LEU A 7 21.19 14.31 -38.34
CA LEU A 7 20.46 15.15 -37.38
C LEU A 7 19.06 14.59 -37.10
N SER A 8 18.38 14.08 -38.13
CA SER A 8 17.05 13.50 -38.01
C SER A 8 17.05 12.22 -37.15
N THR A 9 18.03 11.33 -37.36
CA THR A 9 18.14 10.09 -36.57
C THR A 9 18.43 10.36 -35.10
N THR A 10 19.29 11.34 -34.80
CA THR A 10 19.65 11.68 -33.41
C THR A 10 18.47 12.31 -32.66
N ILE A 11 17.67 13.15 -33.32
CA ILE A 11 16.47 13.72 -32.71
C ILE A 11 15.43 12.61 -32.46
N LEU A 12 15.25 11.70 -33.42
CA LEU A 12 14.32 10.57 -33.30
C LEU A 12 14.68 9.65 -32.13
N THR A 13 15.96 9.33 -31.94
CA THR A 13 16.41 8.49 -30.81
C THR A 13 16.18 9.17 -29.47
N ILE A 14 16.41 10.49 -29.36
CA ILE A 14 16.10 11.25 -28.14
C ILE A 14 14.59 11.18 -27.81
N PHE A 15 13.72 11.38 -28.81
CA PHE A 15 12.27 11.27 -28.61
C PHE A 15 11.84 9.86 -28.20
N ILE A 16 12.42 8.81 -28.78
CA ILE A 16 12.13 7.42 -28.40
C ILE A 16 12.57 7.16 -26.95
N VAL A 17 13.77 7.59 -26.54
CA VAL A 17 14.26 7.42 -25.16
C VAL A 17 13.36 8.17 -24.17
N LEU A 18 12.94 9.39 -24.49
CA LEU A 18 12.01 10.16 -23.68
C LEU A 18 10.63 9.47 -23.59
N ALA A 19 10.11 8.95 -24.70
CA ALA A 19 8.83 8.24 -24.74
C ALA A 19 8.88 6.94 -23.92
N ILE A 20 9.95 6.14 -24.03
CA ILE A 20 10.16 4.95 -23.21
C ILE A 20 10.25 5.35 -21.73
N GLY A 21 11.01 6.39 -21.40
CA GLY A 21 11.12 6.89 -20.02
C GLY A 21 9.78 7.34 -19.42
N MET A 22 8.92 7.98 -20.22
CA MET A 22 7.57 8.37 -19.81
C MET A 22 6.63 7.16 -19.67
N MET A 23 6.70 6.19 -20.58
CA MET A 23 5.90 4.96 -20.50
C MET A 23 6.29 4.08 -19.31
N VAL A 24 7.58 4.01 -18.95
CA VAL A 24 8.03 3.32 -17.74
C VAL A 24 7.49 3.99 -16.49
N LYS A 25 7.37 5.34 -16.46
CA LYS A 25 6.79 6.04 -15.31
C LYS A 25 5.27 5.84 -15.19
N GLY A 26 4.58 5.61 -16.30
CA GLY A 26 3.13 5.37 -16.35
C GLY A 26 2.72 3.92 -16.08
N THR A 27 3.53 2.93 -16.43
CA THR A 27 3.19 1.50 -16.24
C THR A 27 3.43 1.00 -14.83
N VAL A 28 4.25 1.70 -14.04
CA VAL A 28 4.30 1.42 -12.60
C VAL A 28 3.14 2.13 -11.91
N GLY A 29 1.93 1.62 -12.15
CA GLY A 29 0.89 1.58 -11.14
C GLY A 29 1.39 0.74 -9.96
N LYS A 30 2.42 1.25 -9.27
CA LYS A 30 3.16 0.57 -8.21
C LYS A 30 2.15 0.18 -7.17
N GLN A 31 1.78 -1.10 -7.19
CA GLN A 31 1.21 -1.78 -6.05
C GLN A 31 2.09 -1.40 -4.87
N ARG A 32 1.51 -0.69 -3.92
CA ARG A 32 2.16 -0.29 -2.69
C ARG A 32 1.50 -1.01 -1.55
N LEU A 33 2.24 -1.10 -0.46
CA LEU A 33 1.82 -1.84 0.70
C LEU A 33 1.20 -0.85 1.68
N CYS A 34 -0.13 -0.88 1.79
CA CYS A 34 -0.89 -0.03 2.69
C CYS A 34 -1.12 -0.74 4.03
N ILE A 35 -1.22 0.04 5.10
CA ILE A 35 -1.63 -0.42 6.43
C ILE A 35 -2.78 0.47 6.89
N LYS A 36 -3.93 -0.14 7.21
CA LYS A 36 -5.09 0.54 7.78
C LYS A 36 -5.31 0.06 9.20
N VAL A 37 -5.36 1.00 10.15
CA VAL A 37 -5.76 0.72 11.53
C VAL A 37 -7.28 0.70 11.58
N LEU A 38 -7.86 -0.41 12.04
CA LEU A 38 -9.30 -0.57 12.19
C LEU A 38 -9.71 -0.10 13.57
N THR A 39 -9.85 1.22 13.73
CA THR A 39 -10.21 1.87 15.01
C THR A 39 -11.65 1.57 15.43
N ASN A 40 -12.57 1.36 14.48
CA ASN A 40 -13.94 0.90 14.77
C ASN A 40 -14.00 -0.58 15.19
N ALA A 41 -12.86 -1.25 15.29
CA ALA A 41 -12.77 -2.62 15.74
C ALA A 41 -12.60 -2.69 17.27
N SER A 42 -13.20 -1.76 18.03
CA SER A 42 -13.19 -1.74 19.50
C SER A 42 -13.63 -3.08 20.09
N HIS A 43 -14.57 -3.76 19.41
CA HIS A 43 -15.08 -5.09 19.75
C HIS A 43 -14.06 -6.22 19.57
N VAL A 44 -13.01 -5.98 18.77
CA VAL A 44 -11.89 -6.91 18.60
C VAL A 44 -11.06 -6.94 19.88
N SER A 45 -11.00 -5.84 20.62
CA SER A 45 -10.33 -5.82 21.92
C SER A 45 -11.26 -6.41 22.99
N LYS A 46 -11.07 -7.69 23.36
CA LYS A 46 -11.82 -8.36 24.44
C LYS A 46 -11.29 -8.00 25.85
N GLY A 47 -10.42 -7.00 25.95
CA GLY A 47 -9.79 -6.55 27.19
C GLY A 47 -8.53 -5.73 26.90
N ALA A 48 -7.80 -5.36 27.96
CA ALA A 48 -6.58 -4.54 27.88
C ALA A 48 -5.44 -5.17 27.08
N SER A 49 -5.47 -6.49 26.88
CA SER A 49 -4.37 -7.25 26.24
C SER A 49 -4.84 -8.28 25.21
N THR A 50 -6.14 -8.48 25.06
CA THR A 50 -6.72 -9.54 24.21
C THR A 50 -7.33 -8.96 22.96
N CYS A 51 -6.83 -9.41 21.81
CA CYS A 51 -7.35 -9.08 20.49
C CYS A 51 -7.94 -10.33 19.83
N ASP A 52 -9.17 -10.26 19.34
CA ASP A 52 -9.81 -11.34 18.59
C ASP A 52 -9.22 -11.39 17.17
N SER A 53 -8.17 -12.21 17.00
CA SER A 53 -7.47 -12.35 15.72
C SER A 53 -8.37 -12.84 14.58
N LYS A 54 -9.39 -13.66 14.88
CA LYS A 54 -10.36 -14.11 13.87
C LYS A 54 -11.24 -12.96 13.40
N LEU A 55 -11.77 -12.16 14.33
CA LEU A 55 -12.55 -10.98 13.96
C LEU A 55 -11.69 -9.94 13.22
N CYS A 56 -10.44 -9.74 13.66
CA CYS A 56 -9.49 -8.85 12.98
C CYS A 56 -9.22 -9.30 11.53
N THR A 57 -9.04 -10.61 11.33
CA THR A 57 -8.86 -11.20 9.99
C THR A 57 -10.09 -10.99 9.13
N SER A 58 -11.28 -11.33 9.62
CA SER A 58 -12.52 -11.13 8.87
C SER A 58 -12.76 -9.65 8.49
N LEU A 59 -12.45 -8.71 9.38
CA LEU A 59 -12.55 -7.28 9.07
C LEU A 59 -11.52 -6.82 8.04
N CYS A 60 -10.31 -7.39 8.07
CA CYS A 60 -9.28 -7.11 7.07
C CYS A 60 -9.64 -7.66 5.69
N GLU A 61 -10.16 -8.88 5.63
CA GLU A 61 -10.62 -9.54 4.40
C GLU A 61 -11.76 -8.76 3.72
N LYS A 62 -12.63 -8.10 4.50
CA LYS A 62 -13.66 -7.19 3.98
C LYS A 62 -13.10 -5.96 3.27
N ILE A 63 -11.87 -5.54 3.59
CA ILE A 63 -11.18 -4.41 2.94
C ILE A 63 -10.37 -4.91 1.75
N SER A 64 -9.64 -5.99 1.94
CA SER A 64 -8.87 -6.63 0.88
C SER A 64 -8.86 -8.14 1.15
N PRO A 65 -9.40 -8.96 0.22
CA PRO A 65 -9.43 -10.42 0.37
C PRO A 65 -8.05 -11.04 0.55
N GLN A 66 -7.00 -10.36 0.09
CA GLN A 66 -5.59 -10.79 0.21
C GLN A 66 -4.85 -10.04 1.33
N GLY A 67 -5.57 -9.29 2.16
CA GLY A 67 -5.01 -8.54 3.26
C GLY A 67 -4.55 -9.45 4.40
N VAL A 68 -3.43 -9.09 5.04
CA VAL A 68 -2.92 -9.75 6.25
C VAL A 68 -3.28 -8.91 7.45
N SER A 69 -4.03 -9.49 8.38
CA SER A 69 -4.41 -8.83 9.63
C SER A 69 -3.40 -9.11 10.75
N PHE A 70 -3.22 -8.15 11.66
CA PHE A 70 -2.46 -8.36 12.88
C PHE A 70 -2.92 -7.43 13.99
N CYS A 71 -2.85 -7.93 15.21
CA CYS A 71 -3.18 -7.19 16.41
C CYS A 71 -1.91 -6.55 16.99
N LYS A 72 -1.93 -5.24 17.21
CA LYS A 72 -0.81 -4.53 17.83
C LYS A 72 -1.30 -3.79 19.08
N PRO A 73 -0.69 -3.98 20.26
CA PRO A 73 -0.99 -3.12 21.42
C PRO A 73 -0.65 -1.68 21.07
N ILE A 74 -1.55 -0.74 21.37
CA ILE A 74 -1.22 0.68 21.31
C ILE A 74 -0.19 0.92 22.41
N ALA A 75 1.05 1.18 22.02
CA ALA A 75 2.03 1.74 22.94
C ALA A 75 1.66 3.21 23.13
N THR A 76 0.83 3.51 24.14
CA THR A 76 0.66 4.89 24.59
C THR A 76 2.00 5.36 25.14
N THR A 77 2.57 6.37 24.50
CA THR A 77 3.81 7.02 24.92
C THR A 77 3.63 7.56 26.34
N GLY A 78 4.38 6.98 27.28
CA GLY A 78 4.35 7.36 28.70
C GLY A 78 3.64 6.32 29.58
N GLN A 79 4.42 5.61 30.38
CA GLN A 79 3.97 4.82 31.53
C GLN A 79 3.04 3.62 31.26
N SER A 80 3.65 2.44 31.02
CA SER A 80 3.26 1.12 31.54
C SER A 80 1.81 0.58 31.44
N LYS A 81 0.86 1.25 30.79
CA LYS A 81 -0.44 0.65 30.50
C LYS A 81 -0.42 0.15 29.07
N LYS A 82 -0.32 -1.18 28.89
CA LYS A 82 -0.62 -1.83 27.61
C LYS A 82 -2.02 -1.36 27.19
N GLY A 83 -2.08 -0.47 26.21
CA GLY A 83 -3.35 -0.01 25.66
C GLY A 83 -4.06 -1.17 24.97
N ASN A 84 -5.39 -1.07 24.86
CA ASN A 84 -6.22 -2.02 24.13
C ASN A 84 -5.59 -2.31 22.75
N PRO A 85 -5.35 -3.59 22.40
CA PRO A 85 -4.79 -3.92 21.09
C PRO A 85 -5.71 -3.46 19.96
N VAL A 86 -5.10 -2.85 18.94
CA VAL A 86 -5.78 -2.44 17.72
C VAL A 86 -5.54 -3.44 16.60
N CYS A 87 -6.60 -3.70 15.84
CA CYS A 87 -6.52 -4.48 14.63
C CYS A 87 -5.92 -3.64 13.49
N ASN A 88 -4.88 -4.15 12.85
CA ASN A 88 -4.25 -3.56 11.68
C ASN A 88 -4.48 -4.49 10.49
N CYS A 89 -4.78 -3.93 9.33
CA CYS A 89 -4.93 -4.65 8.08
C CYS A 89 -3.88 -4.15 7.08
N ARG A 90 -3.02 -5.06 6.61
CA ARG A 90 -1.95 -4.77 5.66
C ARG A 90 -2.31 -5.38 4.31
N TYR A 91 -2.38 -4.56 3.27
CA TYR A 91 -2.86 -4.99 1.96
C TYR A 91 -2.16 -4.23 0.82
N TRP A 92 -2.18 -4.84 -0.37
CA TRP A 92 -1.74 -4.16 -1.58
C TRP A 92 -2.76 -3.11 -1.99
N CYS A 93 -2.30 -1.90 -2.24
CA CYS A 93 -3.12 -0.78 -2.63
C CYS A 93 -2.57 -0.12 -3.90
N ARG A 94 -3.48 0.54 -4.63
CA ARG A 94 -3.16 1.45 -5.71
C ARG A 94 -2.51 2.73 -5.17
N SER A 95 -1.99 3.55 -6.08
CA SER A 95 -1.35 4.83 -5.75
C SER A 95 -2.26 5.80 -4.97
N ASP A 96 -3.58 5.65 -5.09
CA ASP A 96 -4.61 6.43 -4.39
C ASP A 96 -4.99 5.85 -3.01
N GLY A 97 -4.40 4.73 -2.61
CA GLY A 97 -4.68 4.05 -1.34
C GLY A 97 -5.86 3.07 -1.38
N THR A 98 -6.55 2.94 -2.52
CA THR A 98 -7.62 1.95 -2.69
C THR A 98 -7.06 0.52 -2.75
N PRO A 99 -7.80 -0.49 -2.25
CA PRO A 99 -7.35 -1.89 -2.32
C PRO A 99 -7.10 -2.33 -3.76
N HIS A 100 -5.97 -3.01 -3.97
CA HIS A 100 -5.72 -3.73 -5.21
C HIS A 100 -6.47 -5.06 -5.16
N THR A 101 -7.63 -5.10 -5.79
CA THR A 101 -8.33 -6.35 -6.11
C THR A 101 -7.71 -6.88 -7.40
N THR A 102 -6.81 -7.85 -7.27
CA THR A 102 -6.31 -8.63 -8.41
C THR A 102 -7.40 -9.54 -8.94
#